data_AF-A0A8T1AJZ5-F1
#
_entry.id   AF-A0A8T1AJZ5-F1
#
_cell.length_a   1.000
_cell.length_b   1.000
_cell.length_c   1.000
_cell.angle_alpha   90.00
_cell.angle_beta   90.00
_cell.angle_gamma   90.00
#
_symmetry.space_group_name_H-M   'P 1'
#
loop_
_entity.id
_entity.type
_entity.pdbx_description
1 polymer ?
#
loop_
_entity_poly.entity_id
_entity_poly.type
_entity_poly.pdbx_seq_one_letter_code
_entity_poly.pdbx_strand_id
1 'polypeptide(L)' 'MMMRNLNPELGPYNGTRLRIVELKSHVIHATIMAGERKGQHVLIPRIVFISDGDSREFPFRLRR' A
#
# COMPACT_ATOMS: atom_id res chain seq x y z
N MET A 1 -0.98 -5.80 6.63
CA MET A 1 0.19 -6.36 5.92
C MET A 1 0.08 -5.95 4.47
N MET A 2 1.19 -5.80 3.76
CA MET A 2 1.22 -5.27 2.40
C MET A 2 0.86 -6.40 1.38
N MET A 3 0.01 -6.11 0.37
CA MET A 3 -0.59 -7.10 -0.56
C MET A 3 -0.08 -7.05 -2.02
N ARG A 4 0.69 -6.04 -2.43
CA ARG A 4 1.31 -5.94 -3.78
C ARG A 4 2.74 -5.35 -3.77
N ASN A 5 3.71 -5.90 -4.47
CA ASN A 5 5.03 -5.27 -4.54
C ASN A 5 4.93 -3.85 -5.09
N LEU A 6 5.38 -2.84 -4.32
CA LEU A 6 5.37 -1.43 -4.77
C LEU A 6 6.73 -1.01 -5.28
N ASN A 7 7.77 -1.28 -4.50
CA ASN A 7 9.14 -1.04 -4.87
C ASN A 7 10.02 -2.10 -4.19
N PRO A 8 10.48 -3.11 -4.93
CA PRO A 8 11.37 -4.14 -4.42
C PRO A 8 12.62 -3.55 -3.75
N GLU A 9 13.27 -2.56 -4.36
CA GLU A 9 14.52 -1.98 -3.84
C GLU A 9 14.31 -1.22 -2.52
N LEU A 10 13.12 -0.68 -2.29
CA LEU A 10 12.78 0.08 -1.07
C LEU A 10 12.15 -0.79 0.03
N GLY A 11 11.97 -2.09 -0.20
CA GLY A 11 11.54 -3.03 0.83
C GLY A 11 10.03 -3.29 1.00
N PRO A 12 9.05 -2.49 0.49
CA PRO A 12 7.64 -2.88 0.58
C PRO A 12 7.30 -3.97 -0.44
N TYR A 13 7.62 -5.21 -0.05
CA TYR A 13 7.21 -6.45 -0.72
C TYR A 13 5.89 -6.98 -0.16
N ASN A 14 5.26 -7.89 -0.90
CA ASN A 14 4.16 -8.71 -0.42
C ASN A 14 4.52 -9.35 0.92
N GLY A 15 3.61 -9.21 1.88
CA GLY A 15 3.82 -9.73 3.21
C GLY A 15 4.59 -8.81 4.17
N THR A 16 5.06 -7.64 3.73
CA THR A 16 5.73 -6.70 4.65
C THR A 16 4.73 -6.24 5.73
N ARG A 17 5.11 -6.44 6.99
CA ARG A 17 4.34 -5.98 8.15
C ARG A 17 4.71 -4.52 8.43
N LEU A 18 3.71 -3.65 8.38
CA LEU A 18 3.85 -2.20 8.51
C LEU A 18 3.00 -1.70 9.66
N ARG A 19 3.48 -0.70 10.40
CA ARG A 19 2.73 0.08 11.38
C ARG A 19 2.41 1.45 10.78
N ILE A 20 1.14 1.85 10.78
CA ILE A 20 0.75 3.18 10.32
C ILE A 20 1.26 4.23 11.31
N VAL A 21 1.88 5.28 10.79
CA VAL A 21 2.31 6.47 11.53
C VAL A 21 1.29 7.60 11.29
N GLU A 22 0.96 7.86 10.02
CA GLU A 22 0.06 8.94 9.63
C GLU A 22 -0.69 8.59 8.33
N LEU A 23 -1.94 9.06 8.21
CA LEU A 23 -2.73 8.95 6.98
C LEU A 23 -2.95 10.33 6.37
N LYS A 24 -2.33 10.58 5.22
CA LYS A 24 -2.52 11.82 4.44
C LYS A 24 -3.53 11.58 3.31
N SER A 25 -3.91 12.64 2.61
CA SER A 25 -4.91 12.58 1.52
C SER A 25 -4.49 11.63 0.38
N HIS A 26 -3.20 11.60 0.05
CA HIS A 26 -2.67 10.82 -1.08
C HIS A 26 -1.63 9.77 -0.69
N VAL A 27 -1.19 9.75 0.57
CA VAL A 27 -0.07 8.91 1.04
C VAL A 27 -0.38 8.31 2.40
N ILE A 28 0.03 7.06 2.60
CA ILE A 28 0.09 6.37 3.89
C ILE A 28 1.53 6.40 4.35
N HIS A 29 1.79 7.02 5.49
CA HIS A 29 3.09 6.98 6.14
C HIS A 29 3.12 5.82 7.13
N ALA A 30 4.08 4.93 6.97
CA ALA A 30 4.20 3.75 7.81
C ALA A 30 5.66 3.43 8.14
N THR A 31 5.87 2.58 9.15
CA THR A 31 7.17 2.02 9.53
C THR A 31 7.19 0.50 9.36
N ILE A 32 8.33 -0.03 8.91
CA ILE A 32 8.54 -1.47 8.75
C ILE A 32 8.70 -2.12 10.12
N MET A 33 7.94 -3.19 10.40
CA MET A 33 7.94 -3.83 11.72
C MET A 33 8.94 -4.97 11.89
N ALA A 34 9.46 -5.54 10.79
CA ALA A 34 10.30 -6.74 10.82
C ALA A 34 11.30 -6.79 9.66
N GLY A 35 12.30 -7.68 9.79
CA GLY A 35 13.37 -7.85 8.80
C GLY A 35 14.49 -6.82 8.94
N GLU A 36 15.41 -6.83 7.99
CA GLU A 36 16.61 -5.97 7.97
C GLU A 36 16.27 -4.48 8.00
N ARG A 37 15.13 -4.10 7.42
CA ARG A 37 14.68 -2.70 7.30
C ARG A 37 13.74 -2.25 8.41
N LYS A 38 13.67 -3.00 9.52
CA LYS A 38 12.81 -2.67 10.67
C LYS A 38 13.08 -1.23 11.16
N GLY A 39 12.00 -0.51 11.45
CA GLY A 39 12.04 0.88 11.91
C GLY A 39 12.12 1.91 10.78
N GLN A 40 12.45 1.51 9.54
CA GLN A 40 12.50 2.45 8.43
C GLN A 40 11.10 2.96 8.06
N HIS A 41 11.04 4.26 7.73
CA HIS A 41 9.82 4.91 7.24
C HIS A 41 9.62 4.66 5.76
N VAL A 42 8.38 4.39 5.38
CA VAL A 42 7.94 4.23 3.99
C VAL A 42 6.73 5.10 3.72
N LEU A 43 6.68 5.68 2.52
CA LEU A 43 5.55 6.44 2.01
C LEU A 43 4.89 5.61 0.92
N ILE A 44 3.63 5.24 1.14
CA ILE A 44 2.86 4.41 0.23
C ILE A 44 1.75 5.25 -0.41
N PRO A 45 1.71 5.39 -1.74
CA PRO A 45 0.59 6.05 -2.41
C PRO A 45 -0.74 5.40 -2.05
N ARG A 46 -1.78 6.20 -1.81
CA ARG A 46 -3.13 5.70 -1.56
C ARG A 46 -3.74 5.26 -2.88
N ILE A 47 -3.85 3.95 -3.06
CA ILE A 47 -4.51 3.36 -4.23
C ILE A 47 -5.99 3.17 -3.89
N VAL A 48 -6.85 3.94 -4.55
CA VAL A 48 -8.31 3.86 -4.37
C VAL A 48 -8.87 2.96 -5.46
N PHE A 49 -9.55 1.90 -5.03
CA PHE A 49 -10.36 1.05 -5.90
C PHE A 49 -11.79 1.55 -5.87
N ILE A 50 -12.34 1.85 -7.04
CA ILE A 50 -13.75 2.16 -7.23
C ILE A 50 -14.41 0.87 -7.74
N SER A 51 -15.44 0.40 -7.04
CA SER A 51 -16.33 -0.64 -7.56
C SER A 51 -17.52 0.04 -8.21
N ASP A 52 -17.84 -0.31 -9.44
CA ASP A 52 -18.94 0.28 -10.21
C ASP A 52 -20.26 -0.49 -10.07
N GLY A 53 -20.39 -1.31 -9.01
CA GLY A 53 -21.51 -2.23 -8.87
C GLY A 53 -21.48 -3.35 -9.93
N ASP A 54 -22.67 -3.87 -10.28
CA ASP A 54 -22.87 -5.01 -11.19
C ASP A 54 -22.45 -4.77 -12.67
N SER A 55 -21.67 -3.74 -13.00
CA SER A 55 -21.21 -3.51 -14.37
C SER A 55 -20.07 -4.47 -14.74
N ARG A 56 -20.42 -5.53 -15.47
CA ARG A 56 -19.72 -6.81 -15.67
C ARG A 56 -18.47 -6.82 -16.58
N GLU A 57 -17.54 -5.86 -16.47
CA GLU A 57 -16.29 -5.94 -17.25
C GLU A 57 -15.02 -6.12 -16.40
N PHE A 58 -14.88 -5.39 -15.29
CA PHE A 58 -13.71 -5.49 -14.41
C PHE A 58 -14.14 -5.41 -12.94
N PRO A 59 -13.49 -6.15 -12.02
CA PRO A 59 -13.87 -6.19 -10.61
C PRO A 59 -13.73 -4.85 -9.88
N PHE A 60 -12.95 -3.91 -10.43
CA PHE A 60 -12.78 -2.54 -9.94
C PHE A 60 -12.09 -1.66 -11.00
N ARG A 61 -12.24 -0.34 -10.89
CA ARG A 61 -11.43 0.67 -11.58
C ARG A 61 -10.46 1.34 -10.62
N LEU A 62 -9.26 1.64 -11.11
CA LEU A 62 -8.28 2.44 -10.38
C LEU A 62 -8.61 3.92 -10.53
N ARG A 63 -8.79 4.63 -9.41
CA ARG A 63 -8.84 6.09 -9.44
C ARG A 63 -7.41 6.61 -9.59
N ARG A 64 -7.07 7.12 -10.77
CA ARG A 64 -5.82 7.87 -11.01
C ARG A 64 -5.97 9.31 -10.52
#